data_AF-A0A5C7PR20-F1
#
_entry.id   AF-A0A5C7PR20-F1
#
_cell.length_a   1.000
_cell.length_b   1.000
_cell.length_c   1.000
_cell.angle_alpha   90.00
_cell.angle_beta   90.00
_cell.angle_gamma   90.00
#
_symmetry.space_group_name_H-M   'P 1'
#
loop_
_entity.id
_entity.type
_entity.pdbx_description
1 polymer ?
#
loop_
_entity_poly.entity_id
_entity_poly.type
_entity_poly.pdbx_seq_one_letter_code
_entity_poly.pdbx_strand_id
1 'polypeptide(L)'
;MSVSFLKSGARGGSEWAMLLSERGWSIEQAARMLQNMRLQVSRADVQLWCMPGIGYDDAQAGRAALFALLGQLDAGQGRVPMWFEPAEFGQWWPWMCPGLVAGLDVLRGELGVPVEISPAKGSLGRWEGRQGSLHNVERHGLCYAADVLIPASWPVDEAFFLAQGLKIFSGIGVYPFWKPRAGLHLDMRHLAPQNPTPGRVPRSPSTWGAVRDKFGNQVYVTAAEALARWGEEVSA
;
A
#
# COMPACT_ATOMS: atom_id res chain seq x y z
N MET A 1 24.08 -22.36 -5.57
CA MET A 1 24.43 -21.75 -6.86
C MET A 1 24.55 -20.24 -6.65
N SER A 2 25.71 -19.66 -6.97
CA SER A 2 25.99 -18.24 -6.88
C SER A 2 25.27 -17.52 -8.02
N VAL A 3 24.37 -16.59 -7.71
CA VAL A 3 23.78 -15.71 -8.71
C VAL A 3 24.67 -14.47 -8.79
N SER A 4 25.48 -14.39 -9.84
CA SER A 4 26.24 -13.19 -10.16
C SER A 4 25.28 -12.08 -10.57
N PHE A 5 25.01 -11.13 -9.68
CA PHE A 5 24.33 -9.90 -10.06
C PHE A 5 25.33 -8.96 -10.76
N LEU A 6 25.09 -8.78 -12.07
CA LEU A 6 25.41 -7.61 -12.88
C LEU A 6 26.88 -7.12 -12.86
N LYS A 7 27.69 -7.76 -13.71
CA LYS A 7 28.73 -7.02 -14.45
C LYS A 7 28.06 -6.22 -15.57
N SER A 8 27.84 -4.93 -15.34
CA SER A 8 28.02 -3.89 -16.36
C SER A 8 27.95 -2.51 -15.72
N GLY A 9 29.10 -2.02 -15.26
CA GLY A 9 29.34 -0.58 -15.30
C GLY A 9 29.41 -0.15 -16.76
N ALA A 10 28.46 0.67 -17.20
CA ALA A 10 28.61 1.53 -18.36
C ALA A 10 27.56 2.66 -18.33
N ARG A 11 28.07 3.89 -18.13
CA ARG A 11 27.42 5.21 -18.11
C ARG A 11 26.95 5.73 -16.75
N GLY A 12 27.89 5.94 -15.83
CA GLY A 12 27.90 7.07 -14.87
C GLY A 12 26.70 7.28 -13.92
N GLY A 13 25.66 6.46 -13.96
CA GLY A 13 24.48 6.59 -13.10
C GLY A 13 24.71 5.94 -11.75
N SER A 14 24.11 6.50 -10.71
CA SER A 14 24.00 5.84 -9.41
C SER A 14 23.05 4.65 -9.50
N GLU A 15 23.38 3.55 -8.82
CA GLU A 15 22.50 2.38 -8.69
C GLU A 15 21.15 2.74 -8.05
N TRP A 16 21.14 3.72 -7.14
CA TRP A 16 19.91 4.25 -6.55
C TRP A 16 19.05 4.98 -7.57
N ALA A 17 19.65 5.79 -8.44
CA ALA A 17 18.91 6.47 -9.50
C ALA A 17 18.27 5.48 -10.47
N MET A 18 18.99 4.39 -10.81
CA MET A 18 18.43 3.30 -11.61
C MET A 18 17.27 2.61 -10.90
N LEU A 19 17.43 2.24 -9.64
CA LEU A 19 16.40 1.54 -8.88
C LEU A 19 15.13 2.39 -8.68
N LEU A 20 15.28 3.68 -8.35
CA LEU A 20 14.14 4.59 -8.24
C LEU A 20 13.41 4.70 -9.58
N SER A 21 14.16 4.76 -10.70
CA SER A 21 13.60 4.73 -12.04
C SER A 21 12.86 3.43 -12.35
N GLU A 22 13.42 2.27 -12.02
CA GLU A 22 12.78 0.95 -12.21
C GLU A 22 11.46 0.84 -11.43
N ARG A 23 11.40 1.45 -10.24
CA ARG A 23 10.23 1.44 -9.36
C ARG A 23 9.24 2.58 -9.64
N GLY A 24 9.58 3.52 -10.53
CA GLY A 24 8.77 4.72 -10.80
C GLY A 24 8.68 5.67 -9.60
N TRP A 25 9.67 5.66 -8.71
CA TRP A 25 9.71 6.48 -7.50
C TRP A 25 10.52 7.75 -7.71
N SER A 26 10.01 8.86 -7.18
CA SER A 26 10.80 10.08 -6.99
C SER A 26 11.67 10.00 -5.74
N ILE A 27 12.73 10.80 -5.71
CA ILE A 27 13.62 10.99 -4.54
C ILE A 27 12.81 11.35 -3.29
N GLU A 28 11.79 12.20 -3.43
CA GLU A 28 10.93 12.65 -2.34
C GLU A 28 10.10 11.50 -1.75
N GLN A 29 9.55 10.62 -2.60
CA GLN A 29 8.79 9.45 -2.17
C GLN A 29 9.69 8.46 -1.43
N ALA A 30 10.88 8.19 -1.97
CA ALA A 30 11.85 7.29 -1.34
C ALA A 30 12.31 7.81 0.04
N ALA A 31 12.62 9.11 0.15
CA ALA A 31 12.99 9.73 1.42
C ALA A 31 11.88 9.61 2.48
N ARG A 32 10.62 9.87 2.11
CA ARG A 32 9.48 9.73 3.01
C ARG A 32 9.28 8.29 3.49
N MET A 33 9.44 7.31 2.59
CA MET A 33 9.33 5.90 2.95
C MET A 33 10.42 5.50 3.97
N LEU A 34 11.66 5.95 3.77
CA LEU A 34 12.78 5.67 4.68
C LEU A 34 12.62 6.37 6.04
N GLN A 35 12.18 7.64 6.06
CA GLN A 35 11.88 8.38 7.29
C GLN A 35 10.79 7.70 8.13
N ASN A 36 9.74 7.21 7.46
CA ASN A 36 8.64 6.51 8.12
C ASN A 36 9.07 5.19 8.77
N MET A 37 10.20 4.63 8.33
CA MET A 37 10.84 3.46 8.96
C MET A 37 11.78 3.80 10.12
N ARG A 38 11.83 5.07 10.54
CA ARG A 38 12.76 5.60 11.56
C ARG A 38 14.24 5.46 11.19
N LEU A 39 14.54 5.28 9.92
CA LEU A 39 15.89 5.50 9.41
C LEU A 39 16.00 7.03 9.28
N GLN A 40 16.93 7.65 10.01
CA GLN A 40 17.12 9.11 9.98
C GLN A 40 17.71 9.54 8.64
N VAL A 41 16.93 9.41 7.57
CA VAL A 41 17.32 9.63 6.19
C VAL A 41 16.54 10.83 5.66
N SER A 42 17.24 11.90 5.32
CA SER A 42 16.65 13.09 4.72
C SER A 42 16.51 12.96 3.21
N ARG A 43 15.76 13.87 2.59
CA ARG A 43 15.75 14.03 1.12
C ARG A 43 17.15 14.27 0.57
N ALA A 44 17.97 15.04 1.29
CA ALA A 44 19.33 15.35 0.88
C ALA A 44 20.19 14.08 0.83
N ASP A 45 20.00 13.15 1.76
CA ASP A 45 20.70 11.87 1.79
C ASP A 45 20.34 11.01 0.58
N VAL A 46 19.05 10.88 0.25
CA VAL A 46 18.61 10.13 -0.94
C VAL A 46 19.08 10.79 -2.23
N GLN A 47 19.07 12.13 -2.29
CA GLN A 47 19.57 12.88 -3.43
C GLN A 47 21.07 12.69 -3.61
N LEU A 48 21.84 12.71 -2.53
CA LEU A 48 23.26 12.40 -2.50
C LEU A 48 23.49 10.99 -3.06
N TRP A 49 22.76 9.98 -2.59
CA TRP A 49 22.88 8.60 -3.10
C TRP A 49 22.55 8.45 -4.58
N CYS A 50 21.73 9.34 -5.17
CA CYS A 50 21.40 9.35 -6.60
C CYS A 50 22.47 10.03 -7.48
N MET A 51 23.52 10.64 -6.91
CA MET A 51 24.56 11.30 -7.67
C MET A 51 25.59 10.31 -8.27
N PRO A 52 26.08 10.56 -9.49
CA PRO A 52 27.24 9.87 -10.05
C PRO A 52 28.49 9.95 -9.14
N GLY A 53 29.19 8.84 -8.93
CA GLY A 53 30.55 8.86 -8.36
C GLY A 53 30.67 9.04 -6.84
N ILE A 54 29.61 8.78 -6.08
CA ILE A 54 29.61 8.78 -4.61
C ILE A 54 30.56 7.70 -4.06
N GLY A 55 31.21 7.99 -2.93
CA GLY A 55 32.13 7.08 -2.25
C GLY A 55 31.46 5.77 -1.80
N TYR A 56 32.23 4.69 -1.76
CA TYR A 56 31.76 3.33 -1.45
C TYR A 56 30.98 3.23 -0.13
N ASP A 57 31.34 4.03 0.88
CA ASP A 57 30.73 3.99 2.21
C ASP A 57 29.36 4.69 2.29
N ASP A 58 29.18 5.80 1.56
CA ASP A 58 27.88 6.49 1.45
C ASP A 58 26.89 5.67 0.61
N ALA A 59 27.40 4.98 -0.42
CA ALA A 59 26.64 4.02 -1.20
C ALA A 59 26.23 2.78 -0.37
N GLN A 60 27.08 2.34 0.58
CA GLN A 60 26.78 1.26 1.53
C GLN A 60 25.71 1.65 2.56
N ALA A 61 25.78 2.86 3.13
CA ALA A 61 24.77 3.35 4.09
C ALA A 61 23.39 3.50 3.42
N GLY A 62 23.35 4.03 2.20
CA GLY A 62 22.16 4.03 1.36
C GLY A 62 21.69 2.60 1.08
N ARG A 63 22.56 1.71 0.59
CA ARG A 63 22.22 0.31 0.35
C ARG A 63 21.65 -0.36 1.60
N ALA A 64 22.18 -0.16 2.81
CA ALA A 64 21.65 -0.76 4.03
C ALA A 64 20.26 -0.22 4.40
N ALA A 65 20.03 1.09 4.28
CA ALA A 65 18.71 1.70 4.51
C ALA A 65 17.67 1.23 3.48
N LEU A 66 18.10 1.09 2.23
CA LEU A 66 17.33 0.53 1.14
C LEU A 66 17.08 -0.97 1.30
N PHE A 67 18.07 -1.77 1.70
CA PHE A 67 17.90 -3.20 2.00
C PHE A 67 17.11 -3.44 3.27
N ALA A 68 16.97 -2.45 4.15
CA ALA A 68 16.01 -2.50 5.26
C ALA A 68 14.59 -2.16 4.78
N LEU A 69 14.43 -1.17 3.90
CA LEU A 69 13.15 -0.82 3.25
C LEU A 69 12.68 -1.94 2.32
N LEU A 70 13.50 -2.32 1.35
CA LEU A 70 13.37 -3.50 0.52
C LEU A 70 13.41 -4.77 1.37
N GLY A 71 14.09 -4.88 2.50
CA GLY A 71 14.01 -6.10 3.32
C GLY A 71 12.68 -6.24 4.04
N GLN A 72 11.99 -5.13 4.32
CA GLN A 72 10.64 -5.12 4.87
C GLN A 72 9.55 -5.20 3.78
N LEU A 73 9.85 -4.77 2.55
CA LEU A 73 8.98 -4.93 1.37
C LEU A 73 9.20 -6.27 0.64
N ASP A 74 10.43 -6.78 0.66
CA ASP A 74 11.00 -7.94 -0.04
C ASP A 74 11.41 -9.05 0.95
N ALA A 75 10.84 -9.07 2.16
CA ALA A 75 10.69 -10.33 2.92
C ALA A 75 9.92 -11.39 2.11
N GLY A 76 9.49 -11.07 0.87
CA GLY A 76 9.47 -11.99 -0.26
C GLY A 76 9.83 -11.32 -1.61
N GLN A 77 11.12 -11.06 -1.88
CA GLN A 77 11.76 -10.77 -3.18
C GLN A 77 11.18 -9.63 -4.04
N GLY A 78 11.99 -8.60 -4.26
CA GLY A 78 11.71 -7.43 -5.10
C GLY A 78 10.93 -7.74 -6.38
N ARG A 79 9.67 -7.33 -6.39
CA ARG A 79 8.77 -7.55 -7.51
C ARG A 79 8.16 -6.22 -7.96
N VAL A 80 8.28 -5.96 -9.26
CA VAL A 80 7.22 -5.27 -10.05
C VAL A 80 5.89 -5.92 -9.63
N PRO A 81 4.77 -5.18 -9.47
CA PRO A 81 3.48 -5.81 -9.17
C PRO A 81 3.30 -7.02 -10.08
N MET A 82 3.33 -8.22 -9.52
CA MET A 82 3.33 -9.42 -10.34
C MET A 82 1.93 -9.80 -10.74
N TRP A 83 1.01 -9.53 -9.82
CA TRP A 83 -0.33 -10.01 -9.90
C TRP A 83 -1.23 -8.93 -10.44
N PHE A 84 -0.97 -7.67 -10.08
CA PHE A 84 -1.79 -6.54 -10.50
C PHE A 84 -1.33 -5.94 -11.82
N GLU A 85 -2.20 -5.94 -12.82
CA GLU A 85 -1.96 -5.26 -14.10
C GLU A 85 -2.51 -3.82 -14.08
N PRO A 86 -1.92 -2.89 -14.85
CA PRO A 86 -2.43 -1.52 -15.01
C PRO A 86 -3.93 -1.45 -15.33
N ALA A 87 -4.42 -2.39 -16.14
CA ALA A 87 -5.82 -2.45 -16.56
C ALA A 87 -6.81 -2.63 -15.39
N GLU A 88 -6.40 -3.30 -14.31
CA GLU A 88 -7.24 -3.53 -13.13
C GLU A 88 -7.54 -2.24 -12.34
N PHE A 89 -6.70 -1.20 -12.52
CA PHE A 89 -6.92 0.13 -11.94
C PHE A 89 -7.62 1.10 -12.90
N GLY A 90 -7.80 0.68 -14.16
CA GLY A 90 -8.42 1.48 -15.21
C GLY A 90 -7.78 2.86 -15.35
N GLN A 91 -8.63 3.89 -15.47
CA GLN A 91 -8.18 5.28 -15.61
C GLN A 91 -7.35 5.80 -14.42
N TRP A 92 -7.43 5.15 -13.26
CA TRP A 92 -6.74 5.59 -12.06
C TRP A 92 -5.30 5.11 -12.00
N TRP A 93 -4.88 4.18 -12.86
CA TRP A 93 -3.52 3.64 -12.86
C TRP A 93 -2.41 4.71 -12.76
N PRO A 94 -2.41 5.79 -13.57
CA PRO A 94 -1.36 6.81 -13.49
C PRO A 94 -1.37 7.61 -12.19
N TRP A 95 -2.45 7.53 -11.43
CA TRP A 95 -2.69 8.28 -10.20
C TRP A 95 -2.55 7.39 -8.96
N MET A 96 -2.34 6.08 -9.09
CA MET A 96 -2.22 5.20 -7.92
C MET A 96 -0.92 5.48 -7.16
N CYS A 97 -1.00 5.51 -5.83
CA CYS A 97 0.19 5.52 -4.98
C CYS A 97 0.98 4.21 -5.22
N PRO A 98 2.26 4.27 -5.63
CA PRO A 98 3.05 3.06 -5.87
C PRO A 98 3.15 2.14 -4.65
N GLY A 99 3.22 2.72 -3.44
CA GLY A 99 3.21 1.96 -2.20
C GLY A 99 1.92 1.16 -2.02
N LEU A 100 0.77 1.76 -2.33
CA LEU A 100 -0.52 1.08 -2.25
C LEU A 100 -0.58 -0.10 -3.22
N VAL A 101 -0.18 0.09 -4.47
CA VAL A 101 -0.15 -0.99 -5.48
C VAL A 101 0.73 -2.14 -5.01
N ALA A 102 1.93 -1.85 -4.51
CA ALA A 102 2.82 -2.88 -3.96
C ALA A 102 2.21 -3.60 -2.75
N GLY A 103 1.57 -2.86 -1.82
CA GLY A 103 0.90 -3.47 -0.67
C GLY A 103 -0.26 -4.40 -1.06
N LEU A 104 -1.02 -4.02 -2.08
CA LEU A 104 -2.08 -4.87 -2.64
C LEU A 104 -1.50 -6.14 -3.28
N ASP A 105 -0.38 -6.02 -4.01
CA ASP A 105 0.31 -7.15 -4.62
C ASP A 105 0.81 -8.16 -3.57
N VAL A 106 1.39 -7.68 -2.47
CA VAL A 106 1.79 -8.51 -1.33
C VAL A 106 0.56 -9.20 -0.71
N LEU A 107 -0.52 -8.47 -0.45
CA LEU A 107 -1.75 -9.06 0.09
C LEU A 107 -2.30 -10.17 -0.82
N ARG A 108 -2.31 -9.94 -2.14
CA ARG A 108 -2.77 -10.93 -3.13
C ARG A 108 -1.86 -12.16 -3.16
N GLY A 109 -0.53 -11.96 -3.04
CA GLY A 109 0.44 -13.05 -2.93
C GLY A 109 0.23 -13.91 -1.68
N GLU A 110 0.01 -13.28 -0.53
CA GLU A 110 -0.17 -13.95 0.76
C GLU A 110 -1.51 -14.70 0.85
N LEU A 111 -2.57 -14.16 0.24
CA LEU A 111 -3.84 -14.87 0.11
C LEU A 111 -3.75 -16.07 -0.85
N GLY A 112 -2.80 -16.06 -1.79
CA GLY A 112 -2.65 -17.09 -2.81
C GLY A 112 -3.81 -17.16 -3.82
N VAL A 113 -4.72 -16.18 -3.79
CA VAL A 113 -5.92 -16.09 -4.65
C VAL A 113 -6.17 -14.65 -5.10
N PRO A 114 -6.94 -14.41 -6.18
CA PRO A 114 -7.12 -13.08 -6.74
C PRO A 114 -7.88 -12.10 -5.83
N VAL A 115 -7.20 -11.09 -5.29
CA VAL A 115 -7.81 -9.92 -4.62
C VAL A 115 -8.32 -8.95 -5.68
N GLU A 116 -9.63 -8.87 -5.90
CA GLU A 116 -10.18 -8.01 -6.97
C GLU A 116 -10.38 -6.57 -6.49
N ILE A 117 -10.11 -5.59 -7.34
CA ILE A 117 -10.57 -4.21 -7.10
C ILE A 117 -12.10 -4.20 -7.17
N SER A 118 -12.74 -3.56 -6.19
CA SER A 118 -14.20 -3.42 -6.19
C SER A 118 -14.68 -2.69 -7.45
N PRO A 119 -15.73 -3.17 -8.14
CA PRO A 119 -16.27 -2.51 -9.32
C PRO A 119 -17.13 -1.28 -8.95
N ALA A 120 -17.35 -1.02 -7.66
CA ALA A 120 -18.12 0.11 -7.20
C ALA A 120 -17.49 1.43 -7.65
N LYS A 121 -18.32 2.38 -8.09
CA LYS A 121 -17.84 3.72 -8.42
C LYS A 121 -17.17 4.34 -7.18
N GLY A 122 -15.91 4.72 -7.33
CA GLY A 122 -15.13 5.32 -6.25
C GLY A 122 -14.37 4.32 -5.37
N SER A 123 -14.29 3.04 -5.77
CA SER A 123 -13.41 2.06 -5.14
C SER A 123 -11.92 2.39 -5.26
N LEU A 124 -11.55 3.19 -6.26
CA LEU A 124 -10.21 3.76 -6.48
C LEU A 124 -10.29 5.27 -6.43
N GLY A 125 -9.54 5.98 -7.28
CA GLY A 125 -9.47 7.43 -7.24
C GLY A 125 -10.82 8.13 -7.40
N ARG A 126 -10.88 9.36 -6.90
CA ARG A 126 -12.04 10.25 -7.01
C ARG A 126 -11.59 11.69 -7.19
N TRP A 127 -12.44 12.44 -7.88
CA TRP A 127 -12.37 13.89 -8.00
C TRP A 127 -13.41 14.50 -7.05
N GLU A 128 -12.99 14.85 -5.83
CA GLU A 128 -13.89 15.27 -4.74
C GLU A 128 -13.51 16.64 -4.13
N GLY A 129 -12.71 17.44 -4.83
CA GLY A 129 -12.30 18.78 -4.40
C GLY A 129 -11.62 18.77 -3.03
N ARG A 130 -12.23 19.45 -2.04
CA ARG A 130 -11.66 19.62 -0.70
C ARG A 130 -11.98 18.47 0.27
N GLN A 131 -12.67 17.41 -0.17
CA GLN A 131 -12.98 16.27 0.73
C GLN A 131 -11.71 15.55 1.19
N GLY A 132 -11.71 15.02 2.42
CA GLY A 132 -10.54 14.40 3.07
C GLY A 132 -10.33 12.91 2.78
N SER A 133 -11.05 12.34 1.82
CA SER A 133 -10.94 10.93 1.44
C SER A 133 -9.58 10.62 0.85
N LEU A 134 -8.98 9.47 1.19
CA LEU A 134 -7.71 9.03 0.60
C LEU A 134 -7.83 8.49 -0.82
N HIS A 135 -9.06 8.36 -1.31
CA HIS A 135 -9.34 8.20 -2.74
C HIS A 135 -9.19 9.53 -3.51
N ASN A 136 -9.15 10.69 -2.84
CA ASN A 136 -9.21 12.00 -3.50
C ASN A 136 -7.86 12.40 -4.13
N VAL A 137 -7.76 12.20 -5.44
CA VAL A 137 -6.54 12.49 -6.21
C VAL A 137 -6.29 14.01 -6.31
N GLU A 138 -7.34 14.81 -6.44
CA GLU A 138 -7.25 16.28 -6.47
C GLU A 138 -6.58 16.85 -5.22
N ARG A 139 -6.88 16.25 -4.06
CA ARG A 139 -6.34 16.71 -2.77
C ARG A 139 -4.94 16.20 -2.48
N HIS A 140 -4.65 14.95 -2.83
CA HIS A 140 -3.45 14.26 -2.40
C HIS A 140 -2.41 14.09 -3.52
N GLY A 141 -2.75 14.45 -4.77
CA GLY A 141 -1.94 14.25 -5.97
C GLY A 141 -1.93 12.81 -6.48
N LEU A 142 -2.22 11.83 -5.62
CA LEU A 142 -2.32 10.41 -5.92
C LEU A 142 -3.49 9.79 -5.13
N CYS A 143 -3.94 8.62 -5.55
CA CYS A 143 -4.90 7.77 -4.85
C CYS A 143 -4.16 6.89 -3.84
N TYR A 144 -4.44 7.09 -2.55
CA TYR A 144 -3.82 6.39 -1.44
C TYR A 144 -4.71 5.32 -0.82
N ALA A 145 -5.90 5.09 -1.35
CA ALA A 145 -6.83 4.05 -0.90
C ALA A 145 -7.35 3.19 -2.06
N ALA A 146 -7.69 1.94 -1.74
CA ALA A 146 -8.39 1.03 -2.62
C ALA A 146 -9.42 0.21 -1.83
N ASP A 147 -10.60 0.07 -2.42
CA ASP A 147 -11.61 -0.87 -1.96
C ASP A 147 -11.45 -2.18 -2.75
N VAL A 148 -11.18 -3.27 -2.04
CA VAL A 148 -10.93 -4.59 -2.63
C VAL A 148 -11.93 -5.61 -2.14
N LEU A 149 -12.23 -6.60 -2.98
CA LEU A 149 -13.15 -7.69 -2.69
C LEU A 149 -12.37 -8.96 -2.38
N ILE A 150 -12.66 -9.56 -1.23
CA ILE A 150 -12.03 -10.80 -0.78
C ILE A 150 -12.69 -11.99 -1.49
N PRO A 151 -11.91 -12.92 -2.07
CA PRO A 151 -12.44 -14.12 -2.72
C PRO A 151 -13.43 -14.87 -1.85
N ALA A 152 -14.47 -15.44 -2.46
CA ALA A 152 -15.51 -16.19 -1.74
C ALA A 152 -14.94 -17.42 -0.99
N SER A 153 -13.77 -17.91 -1.38
CA SER A 153 -13.06 -18.99 -0.70
C SER A 153 -12.28 -18.55 0.54
N TRP A 154 -12.31 -17.25 0.88
CA TRP A 154 -11.58 -16.68 2.02
C TRP A 154 -12.54 -15.97 2.99
N PRO A 155 -12.48 -16.28 4.29
CA PRO A 155 -13.20 -15.52 5.30
C PRO A 155 -12.69 -14.07 5.37
N VAL A 156 -13.62 -13.10 5.44
CA VAL A 156 -13.26 -11.67 5.41
C VAL A 156 -12.54 -11.22 6.69
N ASP A 157 -12.81 -11.86 7.82
CA ASP A 157 -12.11 -11.68 9.09
C ASP A 157 -10.65 -12.15 9.00
N GLU A 158 -10.41 -13.35 8.44
CA GLU A 158 -9.05 -13.84 8.18
C GLU A 158 -8.28 -12.90 7.25
N ALA A 159 -8.92 -12.43 6.18
CA ALA A 159 -8.30 -11.46 5.27
C ALA A 159 -8.00 -10.11 5.96
N PHE A 160 -8.88 -9.64 6.85
CA PHE A 160 -8.65 -8.45 7.66
C PHE A 160 -7.45 -8.63 8.60
N PHE A 161 -7.38 -9.74 9.33
CA PHE A 161 -6.27 -10.03 10.24
C PHE A 161 -4.96 -10.24 9.49
N LEU A 162 -4.99 -10.85 8.30
CA LEU A 162 -3.84 -10.93 7.42
C LEU A 162 -3.37 -9.52 7.02
N ALA A 163 -4.25 -8.68 6.46
CA ALA A 163 -3.90 -7.31 6.07
C ALA A 163 -3.33 -6.49 7.24
N GLN A 164 -3.87 -6.68 8.44
CA GLN A 164 -3.34 -6.08 9.66
C GLN A 164 -1.98 -6.68 10.08
N GLY A 165 -1.79 -7.98 9.90
CA GLY A 165 -0.57 -8.72 10.19
C GLY A 165 0.61 -8.33 9.30
N LEU A 166 0.34 -7.98 8.05
CA LEU A 166 1.38 -7.55 7.09
C LEU A 166 2.10 -6.26 7.51
N LYS A 167 1.46 -5.41 8.34
CA LYS A 167 2.03 -4.11 8.77
C LYS A 167 2.49 -3.25 7.57
N ILE A 168 1.70 -3.26 6.49
CA ILE A 168 1.90 -2.44 5.29
C ILE A 168 0.88 -1.29 5.24
N PHE A 169 -0.38 -1.59 5.47
CA PHE A 169 -1.47 -0.61 5.43
C PHE A 169 -1.57 0.16 6.74
N SER A 170 -1.85 1.46 6.64
CA SER A 170 -2.05 2.34 7.80
C SER A 170 -3.52 2.68 8.07
N GLY A 171 -4.41 2.30 7.16
CA GLY A 171 -5.84 2.27 7.37
C GLY A 171 -6.43 1.00 6.78
N ILE A 172 -7.27 0.31 7.57
CA ILE A 172 -7.89 -0.95 7.20
C ILE A 172 -9.36 -0.90 7.64
N GLY A 173 -10.27 -0.85 6.67
CA GLY A 173 -11.71 -0.97 6.88
C GLY A 173 -12.21 -2.35 6.48
N VAL A 174 -13.13 -2.94 7.23
CA VAL A 174 -13.78 -4.22 6.87
C VAL A 174 -15.26 -4.04 6.55
N TYR A 175 -15.70 -4.62 5.43
CA TYR A 175 -17.05 -4.44 4.90
C TYR A 175 -17.64 -5.79 4.47
N PRO A 176 -18.22 -6.53 5.43
CA PRO A 176 -18.68 -7.90 5.17
C PRO A 176 -19.85 -7.99 4.17
N PHE A 177 -20.69 -6.95 4.09
CA PHE A 177 -21.90 -6.94 3.27
C PHE A 177 -21.75 -6.26 1.90
N TRP A 178 -20.53 -5.88 1.52
CA TRP A 178 -20.25 -5.36 0.18
C TRP A 178 -20.68 -6.36 -0.90
N LYS A 179 -20.91 -5.83 -2.10
CA LYS A 179 -21.34 -6.62 -3.26
C LYS A 179 -20.32 -6.45 -4.39
N PRO A 180 -20.08 -7.51 -5.19
CA PRO A 180 -20.71 -8.85 -5.13
C PRO A 180 -20.34 -9.71 -3.92
N ARG A 181 -19.29 -9.36 -3.17
CA ARG A 181 -18.83 -10.11 -2.00
C ARG A 181 -18.21 -9.18 -0.95
N ALA A 182 -17.93 -9.74 0.23
CA ALA A 182 -17.25 -9.04 1.30
C ALA A 182 -15.92 -8.44 0.84
N GLY A 183 -15.50 -7.33 1.46
CA GLY A 183 -14.31 -6.62 1.05
C GLY A 183 -13.63 -5.85 2.16
N LEU A 184 -12.47 -5.31 1.82
CA LEU A 184 -11.66 -4.45 2.66
C LEU A 184 -11.45 -3.10 1.98
N HIS A 185 -11.46 -2.04 2.77
CA HIS A 185 -10.83 -0.78 2.39
C HIS A 185 -9.39 -0.80 2.89
N LEU A 186 -8.44 -0.48 2.03
CA LEU A 186 -7.02 -0.48 2.36
C LEU A 186 -6.40 0.85 1.94
N ASP A 187 -5.73 1.53 2.88
CA ASP A 187 -5.08 2.80 2.58
C ASP A 187 -3.67 2.96 3.19
N MET A 188 -2.92 3.86 2.55
CA MET A 188 -1.61 4.31 2.97
C MET A 188 -1.64 5.75 3.47
N ARG A 189 -2.57 6.07 4.39
CA ARG A 189 -2.66 7.40 5.04
C ARG A 189 -1.35 7.95 5.60
N HIS A 190 -0.42 7.09 6.00
CA HIS A 190 0.90 7.48 6.48
C HIS A 190 1.82 8.04 5.38
N LEU A 191 1.52 7.76 4.10
CA LEU A 191 2.25 8.29 2.94
C LEU A 191 1.55 9.51 2.31
N ALA A 192 0.26 9.69 2.58
CA ALA A 192 -0.50 10.80 2.03
C ALA A 192 0.05 12.16 2.55
N PRO A 193 0.11 13.21 1.70
CA PRO A 193 0.55 14.54 2.13
C PRO A 193 -0.24 15.10 3.31
N GLN A 194 -1.50 14.70 3.42
CA GLN A 194 -2.40 15.08 4.50
C GLN A 194 -3.00 13.79 5.06
N ASN A 195 -2.47 13.34 6.20
CA ASN A 195 -2.98 12.17 6.90
C ASN A 195 -4.27 12.55 7.67
N PRO A 196 -5.45 11.98 7.33
CA PRO A 196 -6.71 12.30 8.02
C PRO A 196 -6.72 11.85 9.49
N THR A 197 -5.81 10.96 9.89
CA THR A 197 -5.66 10.52 11.28
C THR A 197 -4.17 10.54 11.66
N PRO A 198 -3.64 11.70 12.09
CA PRO A 198 -2.24 11.85 12.47
C PRO A 198 -1.78 10.78 13.48
N GLY A 199 -0.56 10.27 13.30
CA GLY A 199 0.03 9.24 14.16
C GLY A 199 -0.33 7.79 13.79
N ARG A 200 -1.26 7.58 12.86
CA ARG A 200 -1.58 6.23 12.34
C ARG A 200 -0.57 5.80 11.31
N VAL A 201 0.01 4.64 11.55
CA VAL A 201 1.14 4.05 10.82
C VAL A 201 0.91 2.55 10.67
N PRO A 202 1.65 1.83 9.82
CA PRO A 202 1.36 0.42 9.59
C PRO A 202 1.46 -0.50 10.82
N ARG A 203 2.28 -0.12 11.82
CA ARG A 203 2.37 -0.83 13.11
C ARG A 203 1.18 -0.57 14.05
N SER A 204 0.47 0.54 13.85
CA SER A 204 -0.71 0.95 14.61
C SER A 204 -1.73 1.58 13.66
N PRO A 205 -2.32 0.77 12.77
CA PRO A 205 -3.19 1.29 11.73
C PRO A 205 -4.48 1.80 12.34
N SER A 206 -5.15 2.71 11.64
CA SER A 206 -6.57 2.96 11.88
C SER A 206 -7.36 1.75 11.41
N THR A 207 -8.26 1.25 12.25
CA THR A 207 -9.15 0.15 11.90
C THR A 207 -10.59 0.53 12.14
N TRP A 208 -11.47 0.20 11.19
CA TRP A 208 -12.91 0.40 11.32
C TRP A 208 -13.63 -0.69 10.54
N GLY A 209 -14.94 -0.72 10.66
CA GLY A 209 -15.77 -1.57 9.83
C GLY A 209 -17.09 -0.90 9.53
N ALA A 210 -17.93 -1.63 8.83
CA ALA A 210 -19.30 -1.23 8.60
C ALA A 210 -20.27 -2.37 8.96
N VAL A 211 -21.48 -1.97 9.34
CA VAL A 211 -22.65 -2.85 9.48
C VAL A 211 -23.84 -2.25 8.74
N ARG A 212 -24.90 -3.03 8.51
CA ARG A 212 -26.18 -2.50 8.04
C ARG A 212 -27.03 -2.07 9.24
N ASP A 213 -27.64 -0.89 9.17
CA ASP A 213 -28.71 -0.52 10.09
C ASP A 213 -30.02 -1.25 9.75
N LYS A 214 -31.06 -1.04 10.55
CA LYS A 214 -32.40 -1.62 10.35
C LYS A 214 -33.07 -1.24 9.02
N PHE A 215 -32.55 -0.24 8.32
CA PHE A 215 -33.03 0.21 7.01
C PHE A 215 -32.14 -0.27 5.87
N GLY A 216 -31.09 -1.06 6.17
CA GLY A 216 -30.13 -1.56 5.20
C GLY A 216 -29.02 -0.57 4.84
N ASN A 217 -28.95 0.59 5.50
CA ASN A 217 -27.90 1.60 5.25
C ASN A 217 -26.58 1.17 5.90
N GLN A 218 -25.48 1.55 5.27
CA GLN A 218 -24.14 1.37 5.85
C GLN A 218 -23.92 2.34 7.02
N VAL A 219 -23.55 1.80 8.18
CA VAL A 219 -23.13 2.56 9.37
C VAL A 219 -21.73 2.12 9.78
N TYR A 220 -20.85 3.08 10.05
CA TYR A 220 -19.48 2.82 10.48
C TYR A 220 -19.41 2.46 11.95
N VAL A 221 -18.67 1.40 12.24
CA VAL A 221 -18.45 0.85 13.59
C VAL A 221 -16.98 0.47 13.74
N THR A 222 -16.60 -0.10 14.88
CA THR A 222 -15.27 -0.70 15.03
C THR A 222 -15.13 -1.93 14.13
N ALA A 223 -13.91 -2.28 13.71
CA ALA A 223 -13.68 -3.49 12.92
C ALA A 223 -14.14 -4.74 13.68
N ALA A 224 -13.88 -4.82 14.99
CA ALA A 224 -14.32 -5.92 15.84
C ALA A 224 -15.84 -6.08 15.86
N GLU A 225 -16.59 -4.97 15.97
CA GLU A 225 -18.05 -4.99 15.93
C GLU A 225 -18.59 -5.45 14.57
N ALA A 226 -18.01 -4.97 13.47
CA ALA A 226 -18.41 -5.39 12.12
C ALA A 226 -18.19 -6.90 11.90
N LEU A 227 -17.06 -7.44 12.36
CA LEU A 227 -16.75 -8.87 12.25
C LEU A 227 -17.66 -9.72 13.14
N ALA A 228 -17.94 -9.28 14.38
CA ALA A 228 -18.82 -10.01 15.29
C ALA A 228 -20.24 -10.17 14.72
N ARG A 229 -20.84 -9.08 14.20
CA ARG A 229 -22.19 -9.15 13.62
C ARG A 229 -22.25 -9.98 12.35
N TRP A 230 -21.18 -9.97 11.55
CA TRP A 230 -21.11 -10.83 10.36
C TRP A 230 -21.10 -12.31 10.74
N GLY A 231 -20.37 -12.70 11.79
CA GLY A 231 -20.37 -14.08 12.29
C GLY A 231 -21.75 -14.57 12.72
N GLU A 232 -22.58 -13.69 13.29
CA GLU A 232 -23.97 -13.99 13.65
C GLU A 232 -24.85 -14.18 12.41
N GLU A 233 -24.73 -13.32 11.39
CA GLU A 233 -25.53 -13.40 10.15
C GLU A 233 -25.24 -14.65 9.31
N VAL A 234 -23.99 -15.12 9.29
CA VAL A 234 -23.61 -16.32 8.51
C VAL A 234 -23.98 -17.62 9.25
N SER A 235 -24.17 -17.56 10.57
CA SER A 235 -24.52 -18.72 11.41
C SER A 235 -26.04 -18.93 11.56
N ALA A 236 -26.86 -18.00 11.07
CA ALA A 236 -28.33 -18.01 11.13
C ALA A 236 -28.95 -18.57 9.84
#